data_AF-A0A357I435-F1
#
_entry.id   AF-A0A357I435-F1
#
_cell.length_a   1.000
_cell.length_b   1.000
_cell.length_c   1.000
_cell.angle_alpha   90.00
_cell.angle_beta   90.00
_cell.angle_gamma   90.00
#
_symmetry.space_group_name_H-M   'P 1'
#
loop_
_entity.id
_entity.type
_entity.pdbx_description
1 polymer ?
#
loop_
_entity_poly.entity_id
_entity_poly.type
_entity_poly.pdbx_seq_one_letter_code
_entity_poly.pdbx_strand_id
1 'polypeptide(L)'
;KLGFMSFFTKAVTHALQAVPEVNARIEGNEVVTQHYYDIGVAVGTDKGLMVPVLRDCDKKGFAEIEGDIMDYAKAARAGKIQMSDLEGGVFTISNGGIYGSMLSTPIVNHPQPAIL
;
A
#
# COMPACT_ATOMS: atom_id res chain seq x y z
N LYS A 1 -6.62 0.62 -17.72
CA LYS A 1 -6.70 -0.86 -17.82
C LYS A 1 -6.97 -1.37 -16.42
N LEU A 2 -7.97 -2.22 -16.20
CA LEU A 2 -8.25 -2.76 -14.87
C LEU A 2 -7.21 -3.87 -14.56
N GLY A 3 -6.48 -3.70 -13.46
CA GLY A 3 -5.55 -4.68 -12.92
C GLY A 3 -6.17 -5.49 -11.77
N PHE A 4 -5.38 -6.38 -11.19
CA PHE A 4 -5.79 -7.13 -10.00
C PHE A 4 -5.55 -6.36 -8.71
N MET A 5 -4.64 -5.38 -8.71
CA MET A 5 -4.21 -4.71 -7.49
C MET A 5 -5.34 -3.94 -6.82
N SER A 6 -6.22 -3.30 -7.59
CA SER A 6 -7.40 -2.62 -7.06
C SER A 6 -8.35 -3.54 -6.28
N PHE A 7 -8.48 -4.81 -6.68
CA PHE A 7 -9.26 -5.78 -5.92
C PHE A 7 -8.61 -6.10 -4.57
N PHE A 8 -7.28 -6.31 -4.55
CA PHE A 8 -6.54 -6.51 -3.30
C PHE A 8 -6.58 -5.27 -2.41
N THR A 9 -6.41 -4.07 -2.97
CA THR A 9 -6.51 -2.81 -2.23
C THR A 9 -7.89 -2.68 -1.59
N LYS A 10 -8.99 -2.88 -2.34
CA LYS A 10 -10.35 -2.83 -1.74
C LYS A 10 -10.55 -3.93 -0.70
N ALA A 11 -10.09 -5.15 -0.95
CA ALA A 11 -10.21 -6.24 0.02
C ALA A 11 -9.48 -5.94 1.33
N VAL A 12 -8.25 -5.43 1.25
CA VAL A 12 -7.47 -4.97 2.42
C VAL A 12 -8.20 -3.83 3.13
N THR A 13 -8.68 -2.81 2.40
CA THR A 13 -9.43 -1.71 3.00
C THR A 13 -10.66 -2.22 3.78
N HIS A 14 -11.43 -3.14 3.20
CA HIS A 14 -12.58 -3.75 3.89
C HIS A 14 -12.16 -4.61 5.09
N ALA A 15 -11.04 -5.34 5.00
CA ALA A 15 -10.51 -6.11 6.12
C ALA A 15 -10.08 -5.20 7.29
N LEU A 16 -9.42 -4.08 7.00
CA LEU A 16 -9.05 -3.07 8.00
C LEU A 16 -10.26 -2.41 8.65
N GLN A 17 -11.37 -2.25 7.91
CA GLN A 17 -12.64 -1.77 8.48
C GLN A 17 -13.30 -2.82 9.38
N ALA A 18 -13.21 -4.10 9.00
CA ALA A 18 -13.81 -5.21 9.74
C ALA A 18 -13.02 -5.61 10.98
N VAL A 19 -11.69 -5.43 10.96
CA VAL A 19 -10.76 -5.75 12.05
C VAL A 19 -9.87 -4.52 12.33
N PRO A 20 -10.39 -3.48 13.01
CA PRO A 20 -9.69 -2.22 13.23
C PRO A 20 -8.36 -2.33 13.98
N GLU A 21 -8.15 -3.41 14.74
CA GLU A 21 -6.90 -3.69 15.46
C GLU A 21 -5.73 -3.89 14.50
N VAL A 22 -5.98 -4.38 13.29
CA VAL A 22 -4.97 -4.48 12.22
C VAL A 22 -4.64 -3.10 11.64
N ASN A 23 -5.52 -2.11 11.81
CA ASN A 23 -5.31 -0.72 11.41
C ASN A 23 -4.80 0.16 12.58
N ALA A 24 -4.07 -0.44 13.51
CA ALA A 24 -3.47 0.27 14.64
C ALA A 24 -1.96 0.09 14.65
N ARG A 25 -1.22 1.12 15.06
CA ARG A 25 0.24 1.07 15.24
C ARG A 25 0.61 1.20 16.69
N ILE A 26 1.79 0.71 17.05
CA ILE A 26 2.35 0.87 18.39
C ILE A 26 3.25 2.11 18.39
N GLU A 27 2.98 3.05 19.29
CA GLU A 27 3.85 4.19 19.57
C GLU A 27 4.27 4.16 21.03
N GLY A 28 5.51 3.74 21.29
CA GLY A 28 6.01 3.54 22.65
C GLY A 28 5.20 2.45 23.37
N ASN A 29 4.45 2.85 24.40
CA ASN A 29 3.58 1.95 25.18
C ASN A 29 2.10 2.09 24.81
N GLU A 30 1.76 2.92 23.81
CA GLU A 30 0.39 3.20 23.41
C GLU A 30 0.05 2.51 22.08
N VAL A 31 -1.23 2.12 21.94
CA VAL A 31 -1.79 1.64 20.68
C VAL A 31 -2.56 2.78 20.03
N VAL A 32 -2.13 3.19 18.83
CA VAL A 32 -2.72 4.30 18.08
C VAL A 32 -3.54 3.76 16.91
N THR A 33 -4.85 3.76 17.06
CA THR A 33 -5.81 3.36 16.01
C THR A 33 -5.91 4.42 14.92
N GLN A 34 -5.90 3.99 13.66
CA GLN A 34 -6.06 4.86 12.50
C GLN A 34 -7.51 4.81 11.99
N HIS A 35 -8.04 5.98 11.59
CA HIS A 35 -9.40 6.14 11.04
C HIS A 35 -9.40 6.54 9.56
N TYR A 36 -8.31 6.25 8.87
CA TYR A 36 -8.15 6.45 7.43
C TYR A 36 -7.52 5.19 6.81
N TYR A 37 -7.64 5.05 5.49
CA TYR A 37 -7.33 3.82 4.77
C TYR A 37 -6.38 4.10 3.60
N ASP A 38 -5.18 4.57 3.94
CA ASP A 38 -4.12 4.86 2.99
C ASP A 38 -3.21 3.63 2.82
N ILE A 39 -3.18 3.06 1.62
CA ILE A 39 -2.56 1.75 1.38
C ILE A 39 -1.29 1.93 0.55
N GLY A 40 -0.16 1.51 1.12
CA GLY A 40 1.10 1.39 0.39
C GLY A 40 1.02 0.27 -0.65
N VAL A 41 1.47 0.53 -1.87
CA VAL A 41 1.55 -0.49 -2.92
C VAL A 41 2.97 -0.55 -3.45
N ALA A 42 3.58 -1.73 -3.37
CA ALA A 42 4.95 -1.92 -3.82
C ALA A 42 5.05 -1.84 -5.35
N VAL A 43 5.92 -0.96 -5.84
CA VAL A 43 6.19 -0.73 -7.26
C VAL A 43 7.67 -0.92 -7.54
N GLY A 44 7.98 -1.85 -8.44
CA GLY A 44 9.34 -2.09 -8.91
C GLY A 44 9.82 -1.02 -9.90
N THR A 45 11.05 -0.54 -9.69
CA THR A 45 11.76 0.37 -10.60
C THR A 45 13.18 -0.14 -10.87
N ASP A 46 13.86 0.46 -11.85
CA ASP A 46 15.27 0.16 -12.14
C ASP A 46 16.21 0.51 -10.97
N LYS A 47 15.78 1.40 -10.06
CA LYS A 47 16.51 1.78 -8.85
C LYS A 47 16.15 0.93 -7.63
N GLY A 48 15.26 -0.04 -7.78
CA GLY A 48 14.77 -0.90 -6.70
C GLY A 48 13.27 -0.75 -6.44
N LEU A 49 12.84 -1.24 -5.27
CA LEU A 49 11.44 -1.25 -4.86
C LEU A 49 11.08 0.06 -4.14
N MET A 50 9.96 0.66 -4.53
CA MET A 50 9.37 1.81 -3.85
C MET A 50 7.95 1.47 -3.40
N VAL A 51 7.47 2.08 -2.32
CA VAL A 51 6.13 1.83 -1.77
C VAL A 51 5.35 3.16 -1.68
N PRO A 52 4.86 3.69 -2.81
CA PRO A 52 3.96 4.84 -2.79
C PRO A 52 2.63 4.50 -2.11
N VAL A 53 2.02 5.52 -1.52
CA VAL A 53 0.82 5.41 -0.70
C VAL A 53 -0.41 5.89 -1.48
N LEU A 54 -1.33 4.97 -1.74
CA LEU A 54 -2.64 5.28 -2.29
C LEU A 54 -3.53 5.89 -1.20
N ARG A 55 -3.92 7.15 -1.39
CA ARG A 55 -4.74 7.90 -0.43
C ARG A 55 -6.22 7.53 -0.51
N ASP A 56 -6.91 7.54 0.64
CA ASP A 56 -8.38 7.42 0.74
C ASP A 56 -8.96 6.20 -0.02
N CYS A 57 -8.35 5.02 0.15
CA CYS A 57 -8.77 3.82 -0.59
C CYS A 57 -10.20 3.34 -0.23
N ASP A 58 -10.75 3.81 0.89
CA ASP A 58 -12.14 3.61 1.28
C ASP A 58 -13.12 4.36 0.37
N LYS A 59 -12.73 5.55 -0.10
CA LYS A 59 -13.56 6.44 -0.93
C LYS A 59 -13.45 6.17 -2.42
N LYS A 60 -12.32 5.59 -2.85
CA LYS A 60 -12.03 5.32 -4.27
C LYS A 60 -12.68 4.04 -4.77
N GLY A 61 -13.10 4.08 -6.04
CA GLY A 61 -13.47 2.92 -6.84
C GLY A 61 -12.26 2.21 -7.45
N PHE A 62 -12.50 1.03 -8.04
CA PHE A 62 -11.43 0.22 -8.63
C PHE A 62 -10.63 0.95 -9.73
N ALA A 63 -11.33 1.70 -10.60
CA ALA A 63 -10.70 2.39 -11.72
C ALA A 63 -9.77 3.53 -11.25
N GLU A 64 -10.16 4.26 -10.20
CA GLU A 64 -9.34 5.32 -9.60
C GLU A 64 -8.08 4.73 -8.96
N ILE A 65 -8.23 3.63 -8.21
CA ILE A 65 -7.11 2.93 -7.59
C ILE A 65 -6.09 2.44 -8.64
N GLU A 66 -6.56 1.81 -9.72
CA GLU A 66 -5.65 1.39 -10.81
C GLU A 66 -5.01 2.60 -11.52
N GLY A 67 -5.75 3.70 -11.67
CA GLY A 67 -5.25 4.97 -12.19
C GLY A 67 -4.05 5.46 -11.38
N ASP A 68 -4.24 5.57 -10.06
CA ASP A 68 -3.21 6.02 -9.14
C ASP A 68 -1.97 5.12 -9.14
N ILE A 69 -2.16 3.78 -9.14
CA ILE A 69 -1.06 2.82 -9.22
C ILE A 69 -0.26 3.02 -10.52
N MET A 70 -0.94 3.20 -11.65
CA MET A 70 -0.28 3.44 -12.94
C MET A 70 0.49 4.77 -12.92
N ASP A 71 -0.07 5.81 -12.32
CA ASP A 71 0.57 7.12 -12.27
C ASP A 71 1.78 7.12 -11.34
N TYR A 72 1.70 6.44 -10.19
CA TYR A 72 2.86 6.18 -9.35
C TYR A 72 3.92 5.34 -10.05
N ALA A 73 3.54 4.32 -10.82
CA ALA A 73 4.51 3.54 -11.61
C ALA A 73 5.23 4.39 -12.67
N LYS A 74 4.53 5.32 -13.33
CA LYS A 74 5.15 6.28 -14.26
C LYS A 74 6.07 7.25 -13.51
N ALA A 75 5.61 7.81 -12.39
CA ALA A 75 6.39 8.75 -11.59
C ALA A 75 7.66 8.09 -11.03
N ALA A 76 7.57 6.85 -10.56
CA ALA A 76 8.69 6.09 -10.03
C ALA A 76 9.75 5.81 -11.10
N ARG A 77 9.35 5.38 -12.30
CA ARG A 77 10.27 5.22 -13.45
C ARG A 77 10.89 6.55 -13.89
N ALA A 78 10.14 7.64 -13.80
CA ALA A 78 10.63 8.98 -14.13
C ALA A 78 11.48 9.60 -13.00
N GLY A 79 11.62 8.94 -11.84
CA GLY A 79 12.33 9.49 -10.68
C GLY A 79 11.65 10.71 -10.06
N LYS A 80 10.32 10.82 -10.18
CA LYS A 80 9.51 11.97 -9.74
C LYS A 80 8.71 11.70 -8.46
N ILE A 81 8.93 10.56 -7.81
CA ILE A 81 8.33 10.25 -6.51
C ILE A 81 8.89 11.19 -5.45
N GLN A 82 8.01 11.81 -4.68
CA GLN A 82 8.37 12.68 -3.57
C GLN A 82 8.29 11.91 -2.25
N MET A 83 8.91 12.46 -1.20
CA MET A 83 8.85 11.83 0.12
C MET A 83 7.41 11.74 0.65
N SER A 84 6.61 12.76 0.38
CA SER A 84 5.18 12.78 0.74
C SER A 84 4.35 11.67 0.08
N ASP A 85 4.81 11.11 -1.04
CA ASP A 85 4.16 9.97 -1.70
C ASP A 85 4.45 8.65 -0.98
N LEU A 86 5.51 8.58 -0.16
CA LEU A 86 5.99 7.36 0.48
C LEU A 86 5.58 7.23 1.95
N GLU A 87 4.97 8.27 2.51
CA GLU A 87 4.70 8.39 3.95
C GLU A 87 3.21 8.30 4.30
N GLY A 88 2.91 7.93 5.55
CA GLY A 88 1.56 8.00 6.11
C GLY A 88 0.63 6.83 5.76
N GLY A 89 1.09 5.86 4.96
CA GLY A 89 0.32 4.63 4.73
C GLY A 89 0.16 3.80 6.00
N VAL A 90 -0.96 3.08 6.13
CA VAL A 90 -1.31 2.27 7.32
C VAL A 90 -1.10 0.78 7.12
N PHE A 91 -1.03 0.34 5.87
CA PHE A 91 -0.83 -1.05 5.48
C PHE A 91 -0.10 -1.09 4.13
N THR A 92 0.67 -2.14 3.85
CA THR A 92 1.37 -2.31 2.57
C THR A 92 0.91 -3.56 1.85
N ILE A 93 0.77 -3.48 0.53
CA ILE A 93 0.57 -4.63 -0.36
C ILE A 93 1.80 -4.75 -1.27
N SER A 94 2.41 -5.93 -1.29
CA SER A 94 3.54 -6.27 -2.13
C SER A 94 3.26 -7.52 -2.95
N ASN A 95 3.46 -7.43 -4.27
CA ASN A 95 3.25 -8.57 -5.17
C ASN A 95 4.59 -9.18 -5.61
N GLY A 96 5.09 -10.16 -4.87
CA GLY A 96 6.31 -10.91 -5.23
C GLY A 96 6.16 -11.79 -6.49
N GLY A 97 4.93 -12.09 -6.92
CA GLY A 97 4.63 -12.92 -8.08
C GLY A 97 5.16 -12.34 -9.39
N ILE A 98 5.31 -11.01 -9.47
CA ILE A 98 5.91 -10.36 -10.65
C ILE A 98 7.38 -10.73 -10.84
N TYR A 99 8.05 -11.20 -9.78
CA TYR A 99 9.44 -11.67 -9.80
C TYR A 99 9.54 -13.20 -9.84
N GLY A 100 8.43 -13.91 -10.12
CA GLY A 100 8.38 -15.36 -10.17
C GLY A 100 8.35 -16.04 -8.80
N SER A 101 8.13 -15.28 -7.72
CA SER A 101 7.96 -15.86 -6.39
C SER A 101 6.57 -16.46 -6.22
N MET A 102 6.50 -17.70 -5.73
CA MET A 102 5.25 -18.35 -5.33
C MET A 102 4.86 -18.04 -3.88
N LEU A 103 5.85 -17.79 -3.02
CA LEU A 103 5.69 -17.47 -1.60
C LEU A 103 6.78 -16.47 -1.18
N SER A 104 6.39 -15.37 -0.57
CA SER A 104 7.31 -14.37 -0.03
C SER A 104 6.93 -14.00 1.39
N THR A 105 7.94 -13.73 2.22
CA THR A 105 7.79 -13.17 3.57
C THR A 105 8.28 -11.73 3.53
N PRO A 106 7.44 -10.76 3.10
CA PRO A 106 7.87 -9.39 2.98
C PRO A 106 8.11 -8.76 4.35
N ILE A 107 8.98 -7.75 4.39
CA ILE A 107 9.29 -7.01 5.61
C ILE A 107 8.30 -5.86 5.75
N VAL A 108 7.71 -5.72 6.93
CA VAL A 108 6.75 -4.66 7.26
C VAL A 108 7.44 -3.28 7.20
N ASN A 109 6.75 -2.30 6.60
CA ASN A 109 7.24 -0.92 6.57
C ASN A 109 6.87 -0.20 7.87
N HIS A 110 7.84 0.10 8.73
CA HIS A 110 7.59 0.78 10.00
C HIS A 110 6.98 2.18 9.77
N PRO A 111 5.98 2.64 10.56
CA PRO A 111 5.40 2.04 11.75
C PRO A 111 4.14 1.19 11.51
N GLN A 112 3.91 0.72 10.28
CA GLN A 112 2.74 -0.09 9.97
C GLN A 112 2.80 -1.43 10.73
N PRO A 113 1.63 -2.00 11.08
CA PRO A 113 1.57 -3.26 11.81
C PRO A 113 1.69 -4.49 10.91
N ALA A 114 1.38 -4.36 9.61
CA ALA A 114 1.21 -5.52 8.73
C ALA A 114 1.47 -5.20 7.24
N ILE A 115 1.68 -6.29 6.48
CA ILE A 115 1.92 -6.29 5.04
C ILE A 115 1.27 -7.53 4.42
N LEU A 116 0.76 -7.40 3.19
CA LEU A 116 0.27 -8.49 2.34
C LEU A 116 1.28 -8.79 1.22
#